data_AF-A0A3A5JXI9-F1
#
_entry.id   AF-A0A3A5JXI9-F1
#
_cell.length_a   1.000
_cell.length_b   1.000
_cell.length_c   1.000
_cell.angle_alpha   90.00
_cell.angle_beta   90.00
_cell.angle_gamma   90.00
#
_symmetry.space_group_name_H-M   'P 1'
#
loop_
_entity.id
_entity.type
_entity.pdbx_description
1 polymer ?
#
loop_
_entity_poly.entity_id
_entity_poly.type
_entity_poly.pdbx_seq_one_letter_code
_entity_poly.pdbx_strand_id
1 'polypeptide(L)'
;MPRKTAQMPPLSAHEKRLRNTDRKLREALERLIKGLPTHPALQKRPYRLSVTTLAREARVGRNAIYTNHRAMIEELRRADRQRIVPDKLAAWEDKLAQQRSLIQVLKIEERRRTTENAVLLKRILEAEAEVARQKRHTARLIKERDQALKPIALVPRSRR
;
A
#
# COMPACT_ATOMS: atom_id res chain seq x y z
N MET A 1 -35.80 11.84 -66.40
CA MET A 1 -35.79 12.85 -65.32
C MET A 1 -34.51 12.72 -64.50
N PRO A 2 -33.49 13.58 -64.69
CA PRO A 2 -32.24 13.48 -63.94
C PRO A 2 -32.40 14.04 -62.52
N ARG A 3 -32.00 13.25 -61.50
CA ARG A 3 -31.98 13.66 -60.09
C ARG A 3 -30.92 14.74 -59.89
N LYS A 4 -31.38 15.94 -59.50
CA LYS A 4 -30.56 17.08 -59.10
C LYS A 4 -29.66 16.65 -57.93
N THR A 5 -28.35 16.52 -58.17
CA THR A 5 -27.38 16.30 -57.11
C THR A 5 -27.38 17.55 -56.22
N ALA A 6 -27.90 17.42 -55.00
CA ALA A 6 -27.85 18.48 -54.01
C ALA A 6 -26.38 18.72 -53.64
N GLN A 7 -25.75 19.69 -54.29
CA GLN A 7 -24.46 20.23 -53.86
C GLN A 7 -24.66 20.79 -52.45
N MET A 8 -23.97 20.20 -51.46
CA MET A 8 -23.92 20.76 -50.12
C MET A 8 -23.40 22.20 -50.19
N PRO A 9 -24.00 23.14 -49.44
CA PRO A 9 -23.55 24.53 -49.44
C PRO A 9 -22.07 24.59 -49.00
N PRO A 10 -21.26 25.46 -49.62
CA PRO A 10 -19.86 25.61 -49.26
C PRO A 10 -19.75 26.03 -47.80
N LEU A 11 -18.93 25.31 -47.02
CA LEU A 11 -18.69 25.60 -45.61
C LEU A 11 -18.33 27.07 -45.42
N SER A 12 -18.97 27.70 -44.44
CA SER A 12 -18.66 29.08 -44.09
C SER A 12 -17.19 29.19 -43.67
N ALA A 13 -16.60 30.39 -43.84
CA ALA A 13 -15.24 30.64 -43.41
C ALA A 13 -15.04 30.32 -41.91
N HIS A 14 -16.09 30.49 -41.10
CA HIS A 14 -16.11 30.14 -39.68
C HIS A 14 -16.02 28.62 -39.47
N GLU A 15 -16.82 27.83 -40.18
CA GLU A 15 -16.79 26.36 -40.09
C GLU A 15 -15.46 25.77 -40.55
N LYS A 16 -14.85 26.34 -41.60
CA LYS A 16 -13.51 25.93 -42.06
C LYS A 16 -12.46 26.19 -40.99
N ARG A 17 -12.51 27.35 -40.31
CA ARG A 17 -11.61 27.67 -39.18
C ARG A 17 -11.82 26.70 -38.03
N LEU A 18 -13.07 26.41 -37.67
CA LEU A 18 -13.42 25.50 -36.58
C LEU A 18 -12.89 24.07 -36.82
N ARG A 19 -13.04 23.54 -38.05
CA ARG A 19 -12.51 22.22 -38.40
C ARG A 19 -10.99 22.18 -38.39
N ASN A 20 -10.35 23.24 -38.86
CA ASN A 20 -8.89 23.34 -38.86
C ASN A 20 -8.31 23.43 -37.44
N THR A 21 -8.96 24.15 -36.52
CA THR A 21 -8.55 24.18 -35.11
C THR A 21 -8.79 22.83 -34.43
N ASP A 22 -9.91 22.16 -34.73
CA ASP A 22 -10.20 20.83 -34.19
C ASP A 22 -9.12 19.81 -34.58
N ARG A 23 -8.75 19.77 -35.86
CA ARG A 23 -7.68 18.88 -36.35
C ARG A 23 -6.35 19.13 -35.62
N LYS A 24 -5.93 20.40 -35.51
CA LYS A 24 -4.69 20.77 -34.79
C LYS A 24 -4.71 20.35 -33.32
N LEU A 25 -5.87 20.48 -32.66
CA LEU A 25 -6.04 20.09 -31.26
C LEU A 25 -5.93 18.56 -31.10
N ARG A 26 -6.52 17.78 -32.01
CA ARG A 26 -6.40 16.31 -31.97
C ARG A 26 -4.96 15.84 -32.19
N GLU A 27 -4.28 16.36 -33.22
CA GLU A 27 -2.88 16.04 -33.51
C GLU A 27 -1.94 16.45 -32.35
N ALA A 28 -2.23 17.57 -31.70
CA ALA A 28 -1.50 18.00 -30.50
C ALA A 28 -1.76 17.07 -29.31
N LEU A 29 -3.03 16.68 -29.08
CA LEU A 29 -3.38 15.77 -28.00
C LEU A 29 -2.70 14.40 -28.20
N GLU A 30 -2.73 13.85 -29.41
CA GLU A 30 -2.08 12.58 -29.73
C GLU A 30 -0.57 12.63 -29.45
N ARG A 31 0.11 13.71 -29.86
CA ARG A 31 1.54 13.92 -29.56
C ARG A 31 1.82 14.01 -28.06
N LEU A 32 0.96 14.70 -27.31
CA LEU A 32 1.09 14.80 -25.86
C LEU A 32 0.87 13.46 -25.16
N ILE A 33 -0.05 12.62 -25.65
CA ILE A 33 -0.31 11.26 -25.15
C ILE A 33 0.89 10.35 -25.44
N LYS A 34 1.45 10.42 -26.65
CA LYS A 34 2.63 9.64 -27.06
C LYS A 34 3.94 10.08 -26.39
N GLY A 35 3.94 11.17 -25.64
CA GLY A 35 5.15 11.68 -24.99
C GLY A 35 6.09 12.46 -25.91
N LEU A 36 5.64 12.86 -27.10
CA LEU A 36 6.46 13.49 -28.14
C LEU A 36 5.98 14.93 -28.43
N PRO A 37 6.08 15.87 -27.47
CA PRO A 37 5.68 17.25 -27.70
C PRO A 37 6.61 17.92 -28.71
N THR A 38 6.04 18.75 -29.57
CA THR A 38 6.79 19.60 -30.52
C THR A 38 7.07 20.98 -29.91
N HIS A 39 6.31 21.41 -28.90
CA HIS A 39 6.55 22.70 -28.27
C HIS A 39 7.84 22.68 -27.41
N PRO A 40 8.80 23.60 -27.60
CA PRO A 40 10.11 23.56 -26.96
C PRO A 40 10.05 23.64 -25.42
N ALA A 41 9.05 24.35 -24.88
CA ALA A 41 8.82 24.41 -23.44
C ALA A 41 8.36 23.08 -22.81
N LEU A 42 7.78 22.17 -23.60
CA LEU A 42 7.28 20.87 -23.15
C LEU A 42 8.29 19.73 -23.38
N GLN A 43 9.28 19.94 -24.27
CA GLN A 43 10.35 18.97 -24.51
C GLN A 43 11.36 18.90 -23.36
N LYS A 44 11.64 20.05 -22.71
CA LYS A 44 12.69 20.15 -21.69
C LYS A 44 12.22 19.82 -20.27
N ARG A 45 10.90 19.69 -20.04
CA ARG A 45 10.32 19.53 -18.70
C ARG A 45 9.19 18.51 -18.71
N PRO A 46 9.01 17.74 -17.63
CA PRO A 46 7.84 16.91 -17.48
C PRO A 46 6.57 17.78 -17.51
N TYR A 47 5.56 17.32 -18.22
CA TYR A 47 4.29 18.02 -18.38
C TYR A 47 3.11 17.14 -17.99
N ARG A 48 2.06 17.78 -17.47
CA ARG A 48 0.76 17.18 -17.19
C ARG A 48 -0.21 17.45 -18.33
N LEU A 49 -1.10 16.51 -18.61
CA LEU A 49 -2.12 16.70 -19.65
C LEU A 49 -3.17 17.69 -19.13
N SER A 50 -3.13 18.91 -19.65
CA SER A 50 -4.00 20.01 -19.24
C SER A 50 -4.40 20.89 -20.43
N VAL A 51 -5.46 21.68 -20.29
CA VAL A 51 -5.92 22.57 -21.38
C VAL A 51 -4.84 23.60 -21.72
N THR A 52 -4.04 24.04 -20.74
CA THR A 52 -2.93 24.97 -20.95
C THR A 52 -1.81 24.34 -21.76
N THR A 53 -1.45 23.09 -21.49
CA THR A 53 -0.43 22.37 -22.28
C THR A 53 -0.92 22.04 -23.67
N LEU A 54 -2.19 21.63 -23.82
CA LEU A 54 -2.80 21.38 -25.12
C LEU A 54 -2.85 22.65 -25.99
N ALA A 55 -3.24 23.78 -25.40
CA ALA A 55 -3.25 25.09 -26.06
C ALA A 55 -1.85 25.49 -26.53
N ARG A 56 -0.82 25.30 -25.70
CA ARG A 56 0.58 25.57 -26.05
C ARG A 56 1.07 24.67 -27.18
N GLU A 57 0.76 23.38 -27.11
CA GLU A 57 1.18 22.40 -28.11
C GLU A 57 0.49 22.61 -29.47
N ALA A 58 -0.80 22.96 -29.46
CA ALA A 58 -1.57 23.24 -30.67
C ALA A 58 -1.37 24.67 -31.21
N ARG A 59 -0.73 25.56 -30.43
CA ARG A 59 -0.63 27.00 -30.68
C ARG A 59 -2.01 27.66 -30.86
N VAL A 60 -2.98 27.25 -30.05
CA VAL A 60 -4.36 27.76 -30.06
C VAL A 60 -4.67 28.45 -28.73
N GLY A 61 -5.43 29.55 -28.77
CA GLY A 61 -5.87 30.25 -27.55
C GLY A 61 -6.80 29.38 -26.70
N ARG A 62 -6.61 29.38 -25.37
CA ARG A 62 -7.42 28.60 -24.42
C ARG A 62 -8.93 28.87 -24.56
N ASN A 63 -9.30 30.13 -24.81
CA ASN A 63 -10.71 30.53 -24.95
C ASN A 63 -11.39 29.82 -26.13
N ALA A 64 -10.67 29.57 -27.24
CA ALA A 64 -11.23 28.83 -28.37
C ALA A 64 -11.55 27.38 -27.99
N ILE A 65 -10.72 26.77 -27.15
CA ILE A 65 -10.93 25.40 -26.67
C ILE A 65 -12.17 25.33 -25.77
N TYR A 66 -12.28 26.24 -24.79
CA TYR A 66 -13.41 26.27 -23.85
C TYR A 66 -14.74 26.56 -24.54
N THR A 67 -14.74 27.44 -25.53
CA THR A 67 -15.96 27.91 -26.20
C THR A 67 -16.44 26.90 -27.23
N ASN A 68 -15.54 26.37 -28.06
CA ASN A 68 -15.91 25.65 -29.27
C ASN A 68 -15.54 24.15 -29.27
N HIS A 69 -14.63 23.71 -28.38
CA HIS A 69 -14.08 22.36 -28.42
C HIS A 69 -14.20 21.63 -27.06
N ARG A 70 -15.41 21.62 -26.47
CA ARG A 70 -15.66 20.91 -25.19
C ARG A 70 -15.34 19.41 -25.27
N ALA A 71 -15.59 18.77 -26.40
CA ALA A 71 -15.26 17.35 -26.60
C ALA A 71 -13.76 17.05 -26.39
N MET A 72 -12.88 17.96 -26.81
CA MET A 72 -11.43 17.84 -26.61
C MET A 72 -11.05 17.91 -25.13
N ILE A 73 -11.79 18.66 -24.31
CA ILE A 73 -11.56 18.74 -22.87
C ILE A 73 -11.88 17.39 -22.21
N GLU A 74 -12.98 16.75 -22.61
CA GLU A 74 -13.31 15.42 -22.08
C GLU A 74 -12.36 14.33 -22.55
N GLU A 75 -11.88 14.41 -23.79
CA GLU A 75 -10.85 13.51 -24.32
C GLU A 75 -9.52 13.68 -23.56
N LEU A 76 -9.09 14.92 -23.34
CA LEU A 76 -7.92 15.24 -22.53
C LEU A 76 -8.03 14.68 -21.10
N ARG A 77 -9.19 14.84 -20.45
CA ARG A 77 -9.44 14.29 -19.10
C ARG A 77 -9.44 12.76 -19.08
N ARG A 78 -9.92 12.12 -20.15
CA ARG A 78 -9.86 10.65 -20.29
C ARG A 78 -8.41 10.18 -20.43
N ALA A 79 -7.64 10.84 -21.30
CA ALA A 79 -6.23 10.53 -21.50
C ALA A 79 -5.39 10.75 -20.22
N ASP A 80 -5.61 11.83 -19.48
CA ASP A 80 -4.91 12.09 -18.21
C ASP A 80 -5.19 11.02 -17.17
N ARG A 81 -6.46 10.61 -17.02
CA ARG A 81 -6.85 9.50 -16.15
C ARG A 81 -6.19 8.18 -16.56
N GLN A 82 -6.19 7.86 -17.84
CA GLN A 82 -5.56 6.64 -18.36
C GLN A 82 -4.05 6.64 -18.21
N ARG A 83 -3.37 7.79 -18.23
CA ARG A 83 -1.92 7.87 -18.01
C ARG A 83 -1.53 7.64 -16.55
N ILE A 84 -2.38 8.08 -15.61
CA ILE A 84 -2.10 8.00 -14.17
C ILE A 84 -2.32 6.59 -13.61
N VAL A 85 -3.18 5.79 -14.23
CA VAL A 85 -3.59 4.47 -13.74
C VAL A 85 -2.48 3.41 -13.88
N PRO A 86 -1.78 3.24 -15.02
CA PRO A 86 -0.77 2.19 -15.20
C PRO A 86 0.41 2.28 -14.23
N ASP A 87 1.04 3.45 -14.11
CA ASP A 87 2.23 3.63 -13.27
C ASP A 87 1.92 3.44 -11.78
N LYS A 88 0.73 3.89 -11.36
CA LYS A 88 0.28 3.66 -9.99
C LYS A 88 -0.06 2.19 -9.78
N LEU A 89 -0.79 1.54 -10.68
CA LEU A 89 -1.15 0.13 -10.51
C LEU A 89 0.08 -0.77 -10.31
N ALA A 90 1.12 -0.61 -11.13
CA ALA A 90 2.37 -1.37 -10.97
C ALA A 90 3.00 -1.14 -9.58
N ALA A 91 3.11 0.11 -9.15
CA ALA A 91 3.66 0.44 -7.83
C ALA A 91 2.80 -0.10 -6.66
N TRP A 92 1.50 -0.28 -6.85
CA TRP A 92 0.61 -0.86 -5.85
C TRP A 92 0.69 -2.38 -5.82
N GLU A 93 0.86 -3.03 -6.98
CA GLU A 93 1.10 -4.47 -7.09
C GLU A 93 2.40 -4.87 -6.39
N ASP A 94 3.48 -4.12 -6.59
CA ASP A 94 4.76 -4.34 -5.91
C ASP A 94 4.63 -4.22 -4.38
N LYS A 95 3.91 -3.19 -3.90
CA LYS A 95 3.65 -3.00 -2.46
C LYS A 95 2.81 -4.14 -1.89
N LEU A 96 1.82 -4.62 -2.63
CA LEU A 96 0.99 -5.73 -2.20
C LEU A 96 1.80 -7.03 -2.10
N ALA A 97 2.70 -7.27 -3.05
CA ALA A 97 3.63 -8.41 -3.01
C ALA A 97 4.57 -8.33 -1.79
N GLN A 98 5.14 -7.15 -1.53
CA GLN A 98 5.99 -6.89 -0.35
C GLN A 98 5.23 -7.10 0.97
N GLN A 99 3.97 -6.65 1.07
CA GLN A 99 3.17 -6.85 2.27
C GLN A 99 2.84 -8.32 2.49
N ARG A 100 2.53 -9.07 1.43
CA ARG A 100 2.24 -10.50 1.51
C ARG A 100 3.46 -11.30 1.97
N SER A 101 4.66 -10.99 1.48
CA SER A 101 5.88 -11.66 1.93
C SER A 101 6.19 -11.33 3.40
N LEU A 102 6.04 -10.08 3.83
CA LEU A 102 6.21 -9.69 5.22
C LEU A 102 5.23 -10.43 6.16
N ILE A 103 3.96 -10.55 5.77
CA ILE A 103 2.95 -11.30 6.55
C ILE A 103 3.36 -12.77 6.69
N GLN A 104 3.93 -13.38 5.65
CA GLN A 104 4.39 -14.77 5.73
C GLN A 104 5.55 -14.93 6.71
N VAL A 105 6.54 -14.03 6.67
CA VAL A 105 7.67 -14.03 7.62
C VAL A 105 7.17 -13.88 9.05
N LEU A 106 6.28 -12.91 9.30
CA LEU A 106 5.75 -12.66 10.64
C LEU A 106 4.96 -13.86 11.19
N LYS A 107 4.19 -14.56 10.34
CA LYS A 107 3.49 -15.79 10.75
C LYS A 107 4.45 -16.91 11.15
N ILE A 108 5.60 -17.02 10.47
CA ILE A 108 6.63 -18.00 10.82
C ILE A 108 7.27 -17.64 12.16
N GLU A 109 7.61 -16.35 12.36
CA GLU A 109 8.18 -15.86 13.61
C GLU A 109 7.23 -16.02 14.80
N GLU A 110 5.94 -15.74 14.61
CA GLU A 110 4.91 -15.92 15.64
C GLU A 110 4.84 -17.38 16.11
N ARG A 111 4.79 -18.33 15.16
CA ARG A 111 4.79 -19.76 15.46
C ARG A 111 6.06 -20.16 16.21
N ARG A 112 7.21 -19.68 15.75
CA ARG A 112 8.50 -19.95 16.42
C ARG A 112 8.51 -19.45 17.86
N ARG A 113 8.14 -18.18 18.11
CA ARG A 113 8.08 -17.61 19.46
C ARG A 113 7.10 -18.34 20.35
N THR A 114 5.95 -18.75 19.79
CA THR A 114 4.95 -19.53 20.54
C THR A 114 5.52 -20.88 20.99
N THR A 115 6.26 -21.57 20.11
CA THR A 115 6.91 -22.84 20.46
C THR A 115 8.04 -22.65 21.49
N GLU A 116 8.87 -21.62 21.34
CA GLU A 116 9.94 -21.29 22.29
C GLU A 116 9.35 -20.97 23.68
N ASN A 117 8.27 -20.18 23.73
CA ASN A 117 7.56 -19.86 24.97
C ASN A 117 6.98 -21.10 25.64
N ALA A 118 6.38 -22.03 24.89
CA ALA A 118 5.85 -23.27 25.45
C ALA A 118 6.94 -24.14 26.08
N VAL A 119 8.12 -24.22 25.43
CA VAL A 119 9.27 -24.96 25.97
C VAL A 119 9.80 -24.30 27.25
N LEU A 120 9.91 -22.98 27.28
CA LEU A 120 10.34 -22.24 28.48
C LEU A 120 9.36 -22.42 29.64
N LEU A 121 8.06 -22.33 29.39
CA LEU A 121 7.02 -22.56 30.40
C LEU A 121 7.11 -23.97 30.98
N LYS A 122 7.30 -24.99 30.13
CA LYS A 122 7.49 -26.36 30.61
C LYS A 122 8.69 -26.49 31.55
N ARG A 123 9.84 -25.90 31.18
CA ARG A 123 11.05 -25.92 32.02
C ARG A 123 10.84 -25.21 33.35
N ILE A 124 10.12 -24.08 33.36
CA ILE A 124 9.78 -23.36 34.59
C ILE A 124 8.93 -24.24 35.50
N LEU A 125 7.88 -24.88 34.98
CA LEU A 125 7.02 -25.77 35.76
C LEU A 125 7.78 -26.97 36.33
N GLU A 126 8.69 -27.57 35.55
CA GLU A 126 9.55 -28.66 36.02
C GLU A 126 10.46 -28.21 37.17
N ALA A 127 11.11 -27.06 37.03
CA ALA A 127 11.96 -26.47 38.06
C ALA A 127 11.17 -26.11 39.33
N GLU A 128 9.97 -25.53 39.19
CA GLU A 128 9.09 -25.24 40.32
C GLU A 128 8.67 -26.51 41.06
N ALA A 129 8.37 -27.58 40.33
CA ALA A 129 8.03 -28.88 40.92
C ALA A 129 9.21 -29.50 41.69
N GLU A 130 10.43 -29.37 41.17
CA GLU A 130 11.67 -29.79 41.87
C GLU A 130 11.89 -29.01 43.16
N VAL A 131 11.79 -27.68 43.10
CA VAL A 131 11.91 -26.82 44.27
C VAL A 131 10.84 -27.16 45.32
N ALA A 132 9.60 -27.43 44.90
CA ALA A 132 8.54 -27.85 45.80
C ALA A 132 8.85 -29.20 46.49
N ARG A 133 9.43 -30.16 45.76
CA ARG A 133 9.89 -31.44 46.34
C ARG A 133 11.00 -31.23 47.36
N GLN A 134 12.01 -30.43 47.01
CA GLN A 134 13.12 -30.10 47.92
C GLN A 134 12.62 -29.42 49.19
N LYS A 135 11.74 -28.42 49.07
CA LYS A 135 11.12 -27.74 50.23
C LYS A 135 10.37 -28.69 51.16
N ARG A 136 9.65 -29.68 50.60
CA ARG A 136 8.97 -30.70 51.40
C ARG A 136 9.96 -31.60 52.13
N HIS A 137 11.05 -31.99 51.46
CA HIS A 137 12.09 -32.82 52.06
C HIS A 137 12.84 -32.08 53.18
N THR A 138 13.27 -30.84 52.95
CA THR A 138 13.94 -30.03 53.97
C THR A 138 13.02 -29.77 55.16
N ALA A 139 11.73 -29.49 54.94
CA ALA A 139 10.77 -29.34 56.02
C ALA A 139 10.60 -30.61 56.88
N ARG A 140 10.71 -31.80 56.28
CA ARG A 140 10.70 -33.08 57.03
C ARG A 140 11.96 -33.24 57.88
N LEU A 141 13.14 -33.01 57.29
CA LEU A 141 14.42 -33.10 58.01
C LEU A 141 14.48 -32.11 59.18
N ILE A 142 13.96 -30.89 59.00
CA ILE A 142 13.87 -29.90 60.09
C ILE A 142 12.99 -30.44 61.23
N LYS A 143 11.83 -31.02 60.91
CA LYS A 143 10.95 -31.62 61.92
C LYS A 143 11.61 -32.79 62.66
N GLU A 144 12.33 -33.66 61.96
CA GLU A 144 13.06 -34.78 62.56
C GLU A 144 14.18 -34.28 63.49
N ARG A 145 14.95 -33.29 63.04
CA ARG A 145 15.97 -32.61 63.86
C ARG A 145 15.34 -31.99 65.12
N ASP A 146 14.24 -31.26 64.97
CA ASP A 146 13.57 -30.62 66.10
C ASP A 146 13.00 -31.64 67.09
N GLN A 147 12.53 -32.81 66.61
CA GLN A 147 12.11 -33.91 67.46
C GLN A 147 13.28 -34.54 68.23
N ALA A 148 14.42 -34.76 67.57
CA ALA A 148 15.62 -35.31 68.21
C ALA A 148 16.21 -34.37 69.28
N LEU A 149 16.03 -33.06 69.12
CA LEU A 149 16.48 -32.05 70.07
C LEU A 149 15.50 -31.79 71.22
N LYS A 150 14.34 -32.47 71.28
CA LYS A 150 13.42 -32.31 72.42
C LYS A 150 14.09 -32.80 73.70
N PRO A 151 14.20 -31.96 74.74
CA PRO A 151 14.82 -32.36 76.00
C PRO A 151 14.02 -33.50 76.65
N ILE A 152 14.69 -34.61 76.94
CA ILE A 152 14.12 -35.73 77.69
C ILE A 152 14.01 -35.30 79.14
N ALA A 153 12.78 -35.22 79.67
CA ALA A 153 12.56 -34.98 81.08
C ALA A 153 13.11 -36.18 81.89
N LEU A 154 14.21 -35.97 82.60
CA LEU A 154 14.70 -36.91 83.61
C LEU A 154 13.73 -36.87 84.79
N VAL A 155 12.69 -37.71 84.74
CA VAL A 155 11.79 -37.89 85.90
C VAL A 155 12.61 -38.55 87.01
N PRO A 156 12.74 -37.94 88.20
CA PRO A 156 13.49 -38.53 89.29
C PRO A 156 12.79 -39.80 89.73
N ARG A 157 13.52 -40.92 89.70
CA ARG A 157 13.06 -42.24 90.09
C ARG A 157 12.68 -42.19 91.57
N SER A 158 11.39 -42.20 91.89
CA SER A 158 10.91 -42.31 93.26
C SER A 158 11.39 -43.63 93.85
N ARG A 159 12.30 -43.56 94.82
CA ARG A 159 12.68 -44.71 95.65
C ARG A 159 11.68 -44.80 96.80
N ARG A 160 11.12 -46.02 96.93
CA ARG A 160 10.27 -46.55 98.01
C ARG A 160 8.77 -46.38 97.81
#